data_AF-A0A5A9N9J8-F1
#
_entry.id   AF-A0A5A9N9J8-F1
#
_cell.length_a   1.000
_cell.length_b   1.000
_cell.length_c   1.000
_cell.angle_alpha   90.00
_cell.angle_beta   90.00
_cell.angle_gamma   90.00
#
_symmetry.space_group_name_H-M   'P 1'
#
loop_
_entity.id
_entity.type
_entity.pdbx_description
1 polymer ?
#
loop_
_entity_poly.entity_id
_entity_poly.type
_entity_poly.pdbx_seq_one_letter_code
_entity_poly.pdbx_strand_id
1 'polypeptide(L)'
;MAAPEQIAGEFENWLNDRLDSLEVDREVYCSYILGVLQEEENDDEKKDALQGILSAFLEDDTLEEVCHQILQHWTEYINAHSNYGHILRYEVQAIASLIEKQAQIVVKQKDVSEKPKKGKEALLAQYANITDEEEYPLNVDILHCVVSALFKNTNVAEVLNRRKHQREQAKEDAQKKKEQDKMQHREKTLARKRKKCVTIKHLQKCVNV
;
A
#
# COMPACT_ATOMS: atom_id res chain seq x y z
N MET A 1 -4.35 7.26 5.27
CA MET A 1 -4.03 6.35 6.38
C MET A 1 -5.31 6.24 7.19
N ALA A 2 -6.05 5.14 7.05
CA ALA A 2 -7.26 4.91 7.84
C ALA A 2 -6.84 4.32 9.18
N ALA A 3 -7.33 4.90 10.27
CA ALA A 3 -6.95 4.56 11.63
C ALA A 3 -7.44 3.14 12.02
N PRO A 4 -6.68 2.40 12.84
CA PRO A 4 -7.12 1.12 13.42
C PRO A 4 -8.32 1.28 14.39
N GLU A 5 -8.73 2.51 14.71
CA GLU A 5 -9.82 2.83 15.65
C GLU A 5 -11.21 2.38 15.18
N GLN A 6 -11.45 2.19 13.87
CA GLN A 6 -12.78 1.81 13.39
C GLN A 6 -13.16 0.36 13.67
N ILE A 7 -12.18 -0.51 13.88
CA ILE A 7 -12.43 -1.95 14.07
C ILE A 7 -12.81 -2.22 15.53
N ALA A 8 -12.18 -1.53 16.51
CA ALA A 8 -12.61 -1.56 17.92
C ALA A 8 -14.08 -1.17 18.07
N GLY A 9 -14.54 -0.21 17.26
CA GLY A 9 -15.93 0.20 17.22
C GLY A 9 -16.93 -0.92 16.91
N GLU A 10 -16.57 -1.97 16.16
CA GLU A 10 -17.53 -3.04 15.82
C GLU A 10 -17.89 -3.90 17.04
N PHE A 11 -16.89 -4.32 17.82
CA PHE A 11 -17.13 -5.04 19.08
C PHE A 11 -17.74 -4.11 20.14
N GLU A 12 -17.28 -2.87 20.23
CA GLU A 12 -17.84 -1.87 21.15
C GLU A 12 -19.33 -1.62 20.87
N ASN A 13 -19.74 -1.47 19.60
CA ASN A 13 -21.14 -1.30 19.24
C ASN A 13 -21.99 -2.51 19.64
N TRP A 14 -21.49 -3.73 19.39
CA TRP A 14 -22.18 -4.95 19.81
C TRP A 14 -22.31 -5.04 21.33
N LEU A 15 -21.24 -4.71 22.07
CA LEU A 15 -21.24 -4.72 23.53
C LEU A 15 -22.24 -3.68 24.08
N ASN A 16 -22.28 -2.49 23.47
CA ASN A 16 -23.26 -1.46 23.81
C ASN A 16 -24.71 -1.95 23.59
N ASP A 17 -25.02 -2.53 22.42
CA ASP A 17 -26.36 -3.06 22.12
C ASP A 17 -26.75 -4.20 23.10
N ARG A 18 -25.76 -5.02 23.49
CA ARG A 18 -25.97 -6.09 24.47
C ARG A 18 -26.24 -5.54 25.86
N LEU A 19 -25.48 -4.54 26.31
CA LEU A 19 -25.68 -3.88 27.61
C LEU A 19 -27.01 -3.13 27.67
N ASP A 20 -27.40 -2.45 26.59
CA ASP A 20 -28.70 -1.78 26.47
C ASP A 20 -29.87 -2.79 26.59
N SER A 21 -29.71 -3.99 26.04
CA SER A 21 -30.69 -5.07 26.17
C SER A 21 -30.81 -5.62 27.60
N LEU A 22 -29.77 -5.45 28.41
CA LEU A 22 -29.69 -5.87 29.81
C LEU A 22 -30.01 -4.71 30.78
N GLU A 23 -30.42 -3.54 30.25
CA GLU A 23 -30.66 -2.30 31.00
C GLU A 23 -29.46 -1.82 31.85
N VAL A 24 -28.24 -2.16 31.42
CA VAL A 24 -26.99 -1.75 32.06
C VAL A 24 -26.46 -0.47 31.39
N ASP A 25 -25.92 0.46 32.18
CA ASP A 25 -25.38 1.73 31.65
C ASP A 25 -24.17 1.50 30.74
N ARG A 26 -24.41 1.60 29.43
CA ARG A 26 -23.39 1.36 28.41
C ARG A 26 -22.20 2.33 28.51
N GLU A 27 -22.40 3.59 28.91
CA GLU A 27 -21.33 4.59 28.92
C GLU A 27 -20.30 4.34 30.02
N VAL A 28 -20.72 3.74 31.13
CA VAL A 28 -19.84 3.38 32.25
C VAL A 28 -19.25 1.98 32.04
N TYR A 29 -20.11 1.00 31.75
CA TYR A 29 -19.71 -0.41 31.77
C TYR A 29 -19.04 -0.86 30.47
N CYS A 30 -19.34 -0.27 29.31
CA CYS A 30 -18.69 -0.64 28.05
C CYS A 30 -17.17 -0.38 28.13
N SER A 31 -16.75 0.82 28.53
CA SER A 31 -15.33 1.16 28.66
C SER A 31 -14.61 0.32 29.72
N TYR A 32 -15.30 -0.01 30.82
CA TYR A 32 -14.71 -0.79 31.90
C TYR A 32 -14.50 -2.25 31.50
N ILE A 33 -15.52 -2.88 30.91
CA ILE A 33 -15.45 -4.26 30.41
C ILE A 33 -14.38 -4.38 29.31
N LEU A 34 -14.28 -3.41 28.40
CA LEU A 34 -13.23 -3.38 27.38
C LEU A 34 -11.83 -3.32 28.00
N GLY A 35 -11.66 -2.47 29.02
CA GLY A 35 -10.39 -2.36 29.75
C GLY A 35 -9.99 -3.68 30.38
N VAL A 36 -10.93 -4.34 31.07
CA VAL A 36 -10.72 -5.66 31.70
C VAL A 36 -10.37 -6.72 30.65
N LEU A 37 -11.10 -6.77 29.54
CA LEU A 37 -10.87 -7.75 28.46
C LEU A 37 -9.51 -7.57 27.76
N GLN A 38 -8.96 -6.36 27.79
CA GLN A 38 -7.68 -6.01 27.19
C GLN A 38 -6.50 -6.16 28.16
N GLU A 39 -6.72 -5.94 29.46
CA GLU A 39 -5.69 -6.01 30.50
C GLU A 39 -5.41 -7.44 30.96
N GLU A 40 -6.44 -8.26 31.12
CA GLU A 40 -6.32 -9.64 31.59
C GLU A 40 -5.81 -10.57 30.47
N GLU A 41 -4.77 -11.36 30.76
CA GLU A 41 -4.16 -12.26 29.77
C GLU A 41 -4.88 -13.63 29.73
N ASN A 42 -5.49 -14.04 30.85
CA ASN A 42 -6.16 -15.32 30.99
C ASN A 42 -7.69 -15.21 30.82
N ASP A 43 -8.30 -16.17 30.12
CA ASP A 43 -9.74 -16.16 29.85
C ASP A 43 -10.58 -16.46 31.10
N ASP A 44 -10.03 -17.22 32.05
CA ASP A 44 -10.67 -17.48 33.34
C ASP A 44 -10.74 -16.21 34.21
N GLU A 45 -9.66 -15.41 34.24
CA GLU A 45 -9.60 -14.14 34.98
C GLU A 45 -10.55 -13.10 34.37
N LYS A 46 -10.62 -13.02 33.04
CA LYS A 46 -11.63 -12.20 32.35
C LYS A 46 -13.05 -12.61 32.71
N LYS A 47 -13.32 -13.92 32.76
CA LYS A 47 -14.64 -14.46 33.11
C LYS A 47 -15.03 -14.09 34.53
N ASP A 48 -14.11 -14.28 35.48
CA ASP A 48 -14.34 -13.95 36.90
C ASP A 48 -14.58 -12.45 37.10
N ALA A 49 -13.82 -11.60 36.43
CA ALA A 49 -14.01 -10.15 36.46
C ALA A 49 -15.36 -9.73 35.84
N LEU A 50 -15.71 -10.29 34.68
CA LEU A 50 -17.02 -10.07 34.03
C LEU A 50 -18.18 -10.52 34.92
N GLN A 51 -18.06 -11.68 35.56
CA GLN A 51 -19.05 -12.17 36.52
C GLN A 51 -19.17 -11.24 37.73
N GLY A 52 -18.05 -10.73 38.25
CA GLY A 52 -18.05 -9.74 39.34
C GLY A 52 -18.78 -8.46 38.98
N ILE A 53 -18.66 -7.99 37.72
CA ILE A 53 -19.32 -6.78 37.23
C ILE A 53 -20.82 -7.01 37.00
N LEU A 54 -21.16 -8.11 36.32
CA LEU A 54 -22.50 -8.37 35.83
C LEU A 54 -23.41 -9.07 36.85
N SER A 55 -22.85 -9.70 37.89
CA SER A 55 -23.61 -10.30 39.00
C SER A 55 -24.43 -9.29 39.80
N ALA A 56 -24.08 -8.01 39.74
CA ALA A 56 -24.88 -6.93 40.34
C ALA A 56 -26.21 -6.69 39.59
N PHE A 57 -26.32 -7.16 38.35
CA PHE A 57 -27.43 -6.87 37.43
C PHE A 57 -28.20 -8.11 36.98
N LEU A 58 -27.56 -9.29 36.99
CA LEU A 58 -28.08 -10.52 36.42
C LEU A 58 -28.08 -11.66 37.44
N GLU A 59 -29.04 -12.57 37.29
CA GLU A 59 -29.11 -13.83 38.05
C GLU A 59 -28.14 -14.87 37.47
N ASP A 60 -27.59 -15.76 38.30
CA ASP A 60 -26.48 -16.68 37.98
C ASP A 60 -26.66 -17.45 36.66
N ASP A 61 -27.86 -17.94 36.36
CA ASP A 61 -28.14 -18.71 35.14
C ASP A 61 -27.99 -17.86 33.86
N THR A 62 -28.45 -16.61 33.90
CA THR A 62 -28.34 -15.66 32.76
C THR A 62 -26.97 -14.99 32.70
N LEU A 63 -26.33 -14.83 33.86
CA LEU A 63 -25.01 -14.23 34.01
C LEU A 63 -23.95 -15.06 33.28
N GLU A 64 -23.94 -16.38 33.50
CA GLU A 64 -22.94 -17.25 32.88
C GLU A 64 -23.08 -17.30 31.35
N GLU A 65 -24.30 -17.31 30.83
CA GLU A 65 -24.56 -17.23 29.40
C GLU A 65 -24.08 -15.90 28.78
N VAL A 66 -24.34 -14.78 29.44
CA VAL A 66 -23.91 -13.44 28.97
C VAL A 66 -22.39 -13.33 28.99
N CYS A 67 -21.74 -13.75 30.08
CA CYS A 67 -20.28 -13.72 30.18
C CYS A 67 -19.62 -14.59 29.09
N HIS A 68 -20.18 -15.78 28.82
CA HIS A 68 -19.68 -16.65 27.76
C HIS A 68 -19.82 -16.00 26.38
N GLN A 69 -20.96 -15.37 26.09
CA GLN A 69 -21.19 -14.67 24.82
C GLN A 69 -20.22 -13.51 24.62
N ILE A 70 -19.97 -12.70 25.66
CA ILE A 70 -19.02 -11.58 25.59
C ILE A 70 -17.61 -12.10 25.29
N LEU A 71 -17.16 -13.15 25.97
CA LEU A 71 -15.84 -13.75 25.72
C LEU A 71 -15.74 -14.38 24.33
N GLN A 72 -16.80 -15.05 23.86
CA GLN A 72 -16.83 -15.59 22.51
C GLN A 72 -16.70 -14.48 21.46
N HIS A 73 -17.50 -13.42 21.55
CA HIS A 73 -17.40 -12.29 20.63
C HIS A 73 -16.06 -11.56 20.73
N TRP A 74 -15.47 -11.48 21.93
CA TRP A 74 -14.13 -10.90 22.12
C TRP A 74 -13.03 -11.74 21.48
N THR A 75 -13.08 -13.06 21.63
CA THR A 75 -12.11 -13.97 21.00
C THR A 75 -12.28 -14.00 19.48
N GLU A 76 -13.51 -13.97 18.96
CA GLU A 76 -13.79 -13.78 17.53
C GLU A 76 -13.24 -12.45 17.01
N TYR A 77 -13.44 -11.37 17.77
CA TYR A 77 -12.89 -10.05 17.48
C TYR A 77 -11.35 -10.07 17.43
N ILE A 78 -10.68 -10.61 18.46
CA ILE A 78 -9.22 -10.74 18.49
C ILE A 78 -8.73 -11.63 17.35
N ASN A 79 -9.41 -12.74 17.05
CA ASN A 79 -9.02 -13.63 15.96
C ASN A 79 -9.15 -12.95 14.58
N ALA A 80 -10.24 -12.20 14.36
CA ALA A 80 -10.39 -11.39 13.15
C ALA A 80 -9.32 -10.30 13.05
N HIS A 81 -9.02 -9.64 14.18
CA HIS A 81 -8.02 -8.58 14.27
C HIS A 81 -6.58 -9.10 14.12
N SER A 82 -6.29 -10.28 14.68
CA SER A 82 -5.01 -10.98 14.57
C SER A 82 -4.79 -11.49 13.15
N ASN A 83 -5.84 -11.95 12.47
CA ASN A 83 -5.76 -12.33 11.06
C ASN A 83 -5.45 -11.10 10.18
N TYR A 84 -6.10 -9.96 10.45
CA TYR A 84 -5.77 -8.69 9.78
C TYR A 84 -4.33 -8.22 10.08
N GLY A 85 -3.89 -8.30 11.34
CA GLY A 85 -2.51 -8.01 11.73
C GLY A 85 -1.47 -8.96 11.12
N HIS A 86 -1.83 -10.23 10.95
CA HIS A 86 -1.01 -11.25 10.29
C HIS A 86 -0.89 -10.98 8.78
N ILE A 87 -1.98 -10.59 8.12
CA ILE A 87 -1.99 -10.17 6.71
C ILE A 87 -1.09 -8.95 6.52
N LEU A 88 -1.24 -7.92 7.36
CA LEU A 88 -0.39 -6.72 7.30
C LEU A 88 1.09 -7.04 7.57
N ARG A 89 1.40 -7.90 8.55
CA ARG A 89 2.79 -8.35 8.79
C ARG A 89 3.37 -9.09 7.59
N TYR A 90 2.59 -9.94 6.93
CA TYR A 90 3.02 -10.66 5.73
C TYR A 90 3.30 -9.72 4.56
N GLU A 91 2.46 -8.71 4.36
CA GLU A 91 2.67 -7.67 3.34
C GLU A 91 3.92 -6.84 3.62
N VAL A 92 4.11 -6.39 4.87
CA VAL A 92 5.31 -5.64 5.27
C VAL A 92 6.57 -6.49 5.12
N GLN A 93 6.51 -7.78 5.49
CA GLN A 93 7.61 -8.73 5.28
C GLN A 93 7.93 -8.95 3.80
N ALA A 94 6.90 -9.03 2.94
CA ALA A 94 7.06 -9.15 1.50
C ALA A 94 7.70 -7.91 0.88
N ILE A 95 7.29 -6.71 1.33
CA ILE A 95 7.89 -5.43 0.93
C ILE A 95 9.35 -5.36 1.38
N ALA A 96 9.66 -5.74 2.63
CA ALA A 96 11.03 -5.79 3.14
C ALA A 96 11.92 -6.74 2.32
N SER A 97 11.42 -7.95 2.02
CA SER A 97 12.12 -8.91 1.15
C SER A 97 12.34 -8.38 -0.28
N LEU A 98 11.37 -7.63 -0.82
CA LEU A 98 11.49 -7.02 -2.13
C LEU A 98 12.55 -5.89 -2.14
N ILE A 99 12.58 -5.07 -1.08
CA ILE A 99 13.60 -4.01 -0.90
C ILE A 99 14.99 -4.63 -0.74
N GLU A 100 15.12 -5.69 0.05
CA GLU A 100 16.38 -6.42 0.23
C GLU A 100 16.90 -7.00 -1.10
N LYS A 101 16.01 -7.61 -1.90
CA LYS A 101 16.35 -8.08 -3.25
C LYS A 101 16.80 -6.95 -4.16
N GLN A 102 16.16 -5.78 -4.10
CA GLN A 102 16.56 -4.61 -4.87
C GLN A 102 17.90 -4.03 -4.40
N ALA A 103 18.17 -4.04 -3.09
CA ALA A 103 19.43 -3.59 -2.50
C ALA A 103 20.61 -4.53 -2.86
N GLN A 104 20.37 -5.84 -2.92
CA GLN A 104 21.40 -6.83 -3.27
C GLN A 104 21.80 -6.79 -4.77
N ILE A 105 20.96 -6.22 -5.64
CA ILE A 105 21.22 -6.06 -7.08
C ILE A 105 22.19 -4.90 -7.38
N VAL A 106 22.44 -3.98 -6.44
CA VAL A 106 23.24 -2.75 -6.69
C VAL A 106 24.73 -2.88 -6.35
N VAL A 107 25.21 -3.95 -5.72
CA VAL A 107 26.66 -4.14 -5.46
C VAL A 107 27.12 -5.57 -5.72
N LYS A 108 27.17 -5.97 -7.00
CA LYS A 108 28.19 -6.95 -7.39
C LYS A 108 29.46 -6.18 -7.68
N GLN A 109 30.37 -6.13 -6.71
CA GLN A 109 31.76 -5.80 -7.02
C GLN A 109 32.24 -6.81 -8.06
N LYS A 110 32.41 -6.34 -9.28
CA LYS A 110 32.92 -7.12 -10.40
C LYS A 110 34.35 -7.53 -10.08
N ASP A 111 34.59 -8.82 -9.86
CA ASP A 111 35.94 -9.37 -9.74
C ASP A 111 36.76 -8.95 -10.95
N VAL A 112 37.79 -8.14 -10.69
CA VAL A 112 38.69 -7.62 -11.70
C VAL A 112 39.62 -8.75 -12.13
N SER A 113 39.23 -9.49 -13.17
CA SER A 113 40.11 -10.35 -13.97
C SER A 113 41.40 -9.61 -14.28
N GLU A 114 42.57 -10.25 -14.08
CA GLU A 114 43.92 -9.66 -14.02
C GLU A 114 44.41 -8.86 -15.24
N LYS A 115 43.64 -8.79 -16.32
CA LYS A 115 44.01 -8.10 -17.56
C LYS A 115 44.19 -6.56 -17.48
N PRO A 116 43.58 -5.78 -16.57
CA PRO A 116 43.78 -4.33 -16.50
C PRO A 116 44.98 -3.92 -15.65
N LYS A 117 45.69 -4.84 -14.99
CA LYS A 117 46.90 -4.52 -14.23
C LYS A 117 48.04 -4.08 -15.16
N LYS A 118 48.25 -4.80 -16.27
CA LYS A 118 49.27 -4.47 -17.29
C LYS A 118 49.00 -3.16 -18.02
N GLY A 119 47.73 -2.81 -18.24
CA GLY A 119 47.34 -1.55 -18.87
C GLY A 119 47.60 -0.33 -17.97
N LYS A 120 47.36 -0.47 -16.66
CA LYS A 120 47.65 0.59 -15.68
C LYS A 120 49.15 0.81 -15.51
N GLU A 121 49.93 -0.26 -15.49
CA GLU A 121 51.39 -0.19 -15.38
C GLU A 121 52.05 0.42 -16.63
N ALA A 122 51.57 0.07 -17.83
CA ALA A 122 52.02 0.68 -19.07
C ALA A 122 51.68 2.18 -19.17
N LEU A 123 50.51 2.58 -18.66
CA LEU A 123 50.12 3.99 -18.59
C LEU A 123 51.01 4.76 -17.59
N LEU A 124 51.28 4.19 -16.41
CA LEU A 124 52.18 4.76 -15.41
C LEU A 124 53.62 4.93 -15.95
N ALA A 125 54.12 3.97 -16.72
CA ALA A 125 55.43 4.07 -17.38
C ALA A 125 55.47 5.18 -18.44
N GLN A 126 54.36 5.45 -19.14
CA GLN A 126 54.27 6.59 -20.06
C GLN A 126 54.40 7.94 -19.35
N TYR A 127 53.89 8.08 -18.12
CA TYR A 127 54.02 9.30 -17.33
C TYR A 127 55.36 9.42 -16.59
N ALA A 128 56.05 8.31 -16.34
CA ALA A 128 57.38 8.31 -15.70
C ALA A 128 58.47 8.98 -16.55
N ASN A 129 58.28 9.05 -17.88
CA ASN A 129 59.23 9.69 -18.80
C ASN A 129 59.01 11.21 -18.99
N ILE A 130 58.12 11.86 -18.21
CA ILE A 130 57.79 13.29 -18.37
C ILE A 130 58.47 14.14 -17.28
N THR A 131 59.65 13.73 -16.79
CA THR A 131 60.44 14.55 -15.86
C THR A 131 61.85 14.80 -16.39
N ASP A 132 61.96 15.29 -17.62
CA ASP A 132 62.93 16.33 -17.97
C ASP A 132 62.58 16.86 -19.37
N GLU A 133 62.75 18.18 -19.55
CA GLU A 133 62.76 18.89 -20.84
C GLU A 133 61.47 19.15 -21.64
N GLU A 134 61.18 20.45 -21.73
CA GLU A 134 60.87 21.22 -22.94
C GLU A 134 59.40 21.59 -23.28
N GLU A 135 59.32 22.84 -23.76
CA GLU A 135 58.19 23.75 -23.97
C GLU A 135 57.24 23.33 -25.12
N TYR A 136 56.13 24.08 -25.33
CA TYR A 136 55.30 24.27 -26.56
C TYR A 136 53.79 23.90 -26.51
N PRO A 137 52.92 24.56 -27.33
CA PRO A 137 51.82 25.40 -26.86
C PRO A 137 50.43 24.78 -27.04
N LEU A 138 49.54 25.07 -26.08
CA LEU A 138 48.16 24.57 -26.05
C LEU A 138 47.22 25.34 -27.00
N ASN A 139 46.69 24.65 -28.01
CA ASN A 139 45.53 25.09 -28.80
C ASN A 139 44.24 24.59 -28.11
N VAL A 140 43.52 25.52 -27.48
CA VAL A 140 42.40 25.26 -26.55
C VAL A 140 41.19 24.60 -27.22
N ASP A 141 41.01 24.79 -28.53
CA ASP A 141 39.83 24.29 -29.26
C ASP A 141 39.84 22.78 -29.51
N ILE A 142 41.02 22.16 -29.66
CA ILE A 142 41.14 20.71 -29.87
C ILE A 142 40.84 19.96 -28.56
N LEU A 143 41.25 20.53 -27.42
CA LEU A 143 41.04 19.92 -26.11
C LEU A 143 39.55 19.91 -25.74
N HIS A 144 38.80 20.98 -26.04
CA HIS A 144 37.37 21.07 -25.72
C HIS A 144 36.51 20.08 -26.53
N CYS A 145 36.87 19.83 -27.80
CA CYS A 145 36.17 18.88 -28.66
C CYS A 145 36.37 17.43 -28.21
N VAL A 146 37.60 17.07 -27.83
CA VAL A 146 37.96 15.69 -27.41
C VAL A 146 37.34 15.36 -26.06
N VAL A 147 37.35 16.30 -25.11
CA VAL A 147 36.74 16.12 -23.78
C VAL A 147 35.21 15.96 -23.85
N SER A 148 34.54 16.70 -24.75
CA SER A 148 33.09 16.59 -24.96
C SER A 148 32.66 15.28 -25.63
N ALA A 149 33.54 14.65 -26.41
CA ALA A 149 33.26 13.38 -27.09
C ALA A 149 33.51 12.14 -26.21
N LEU A 150 34.42 12.24 -25.23
CA LEU A 150 34.94 11.09 -24.49
C LEU A 150 33.97 10.53 -23.43
N PHE A 151 33.14 11.35 -22.78
CA PHE A 151 32.25 10.87 -21.72
C PHE A 151 30.92 11.62 -21.73
N LYS A 152 29.98 11.18 -22.58
CA LYS A 152 28.58 11.58 -22.46
C LYS A 152 28.00 10.89 -21.24
N ASN A 153 27.45 11.67 -20.31
CA ASN A 153 26.81 11.15 -19.11
C ASN A 153 25.48 10.46 -19.49
N THR A 154 25.53 9.16 -19.71
CA THR A 154 24.35 8.34 -20.06
C THR A 154 23.26 8.41 -18.99
N ASN A 155 23.64 8.60 -17.72
CA ASN A 155 22.70 8.70 -16.61
C ASN A 155 21.83 9.94 -16.73
N VAL A 156 22.39 11.08 -17.17
CA VAL A 156 21.60 12.31 -17.38
C VAL A 156 20.59 12.15 -18.51
N ALA A 157 20.98 11.47 -19.59
CA ALA A 157 20.10 11.19 -20.72
C ALA A 157 18.97 10.21 -20.33
N GLU A 158 19.29 9.18 -19.54
CA GLU A 158 18.31 8.20 -19.09
C GLU A 158 17.28 8.81 -18.12
N VAL A 159 17.73 9.66 -17.17
CA VAL A 159 16.83 10.36 -16.25
C VAL A 159 15.89 11.31 -16.99
N LEU A 160 16.40 12.04 -18.00
CA LEU A 160 15.58 12.92 -18.83
C LEU A 160 14.57 12.13 -19.67
N ASN A 161 14.99 11.02 -20.28
CA ASN A 161 14.09 10.15 -21.05
C ASN A 161 13.01 9.51 -20.16
N ARG A 162 13.36 9.06 -18.95
CA ARG A 162 12.39 8.51 -17.98
C ARG A 162 11.36 9.55 -17.57
N ARG A 163 11.78 10.78 -17.27
CA ARG A 163 10.87 11.90 -16.96
C ARG A 163 9.99 12.28 -18.14
N LYS A 164 10.52 12.25 -19.37
CA LYS A 164 9.76 12.52 -20.59
C LYS A 164 8.69 11.45 -20.82
N HIS A 165 9.06 10.18 -20.69
CA HIS A 165 8.12 9.05 -20.84
C HIS A 165 6.99 9.12 -19.81
N GLN A 166 7.28 9.42 -18.54
CA GLN A 166 6.25 9.62 -17.52
C GLN A 166 5.26 10.74 -17.87
N ARG A 167 5.75 11.85 -18.45
CA ARG A 167 4.89 12.95 -18.89
C ARG A 167 4.03 12.57 -20.10
N GLU A 168 4.57 11.80 -21.03
CA GLU A 168 3.84 11.31 -22.20
C GLU A 168 2.76 10.30 -21.79
N GLN A 169 3.10 9.36 -20.92
CA GLN A 169 2.17 8.38 -20.35
C GLN A 169 1.01 9.06 -19.62
N ALA A 170 1.28 10.06 -18.78
CA ALA A 170 0.22 10.80 -18.09
C ALA A 170 -0.73 11.54 -19.06
N LYS A 171 -0.22 12.03 -20.19
CA LYS A 171 -1.05 12.66 -21.23
C LYS A 171 -1.90 11.62 -21.96
N GLU A 172 -1.33 10.48 -22.30
CA GLU A 172 -2.03 9.38 -22.95
C GLU A 172 -3.16 8.84 -22.07
N ASP A 173 -2.89 8.60 -20.78
CA ASP A 173 -3.89 8.14 -19.82
C ASP A 173 -5.03 9.15 -19.65
N ALA A 174 -4.72 10.45 -19.58
CA ALA A 174 -5.74 11.50 -19.50
C ALA A 174 -6.60 11.57 -20.78
N GLN A 175 -5.98 11.44 -21.96
CA GLN A 175 -6.69 11.44 -23.23
C GLN A 175 -7.56 10.18 -23.38
N LYS A 176 -7.03 9.02 -23.05
CA LYS A 176 -7.74 7.74 -23.07
C LYS A 176 -8.94 7.76 -22.13
N LYS A 177 -8.79 8.29 -20.91
CA LYS A 177 -9.91 8.47 -19.97
C LYS A 177 -10.99 9.38 -20.56
N LYS A 178 -10.61 10.52 -21.13
CA LYS A 178 -11.54 11.45 -21.79
C LYS A 178 -12.30 10.80 -22.97
N GLU A 179 -11.61 9.98 -23.77
CA GLU A 179 -12.22 9.25 -24.87
C GLU A 179 -13.16 8.14 -24.39
N GLN A 180 -12.78 7.40 -23.35
CA GLN A 180 -13.65 6.41 -22.71
C GLN A 180 -14.92 7.05 -22.14
N ASP A 181 -14.80 8.17 -21.41
CA ASP A 181 -15.94 8.90 -20.87
C ASP A 181 -16.88 9.39 -22.00
N LYS A 182 -16.30 9.88 -23.11
CA LYS A 182 -17.06 10.30 -24.30
C LYS A 182 -17.80 9.13 -24.96
N MET A 183 -17.16 7.97 -25.08
CA MET A 183 -17.76 6.75 -25.63
C MET A 183 -18.90 6.26 -24.74
N GLN A 184 -18.68 6.18 -23.42
CA GLN A 184 -19.72 5.79 -22.46
C GLN A 184 -20.93 6.73 -22.50
N HIS A 185 -20.71 8.05 -22.59
CA HIS A 185 -21.80 9.01 -22.69
C HIS A 185 -22.62 8.80 -23.99
N ARG A 186 -21.95 8.59 -25.12
CA ARG A 186 -22.60 8.30 -26.41
C ARG A 186 -23.40 7.00 -26.35
N GLU A 187 -22.83 5.96 -25.77
CA GLU A 187 -23.50 4.67 -25.59
C GLU A 187 -24.75 4.79 -24.71
N LYS A 188 -24.64 5.45 -23.55
CA LYS A 188 -25.77 5.73 -22.66
C LYS A 188 -26.88 6.51 -23.38
N THR A 189 -26.51 7.47 -24.23
CA THR A 189 -27.47 8.27 -25.02
C THR A 189 -28.20 7.41 -26.05
N LEU A 190 -27.48 6.56 -26.79
CA LEU A 190 -28.05 5.64 -27.77
C LEU A 190 -28.95 4.59 -27.10
N ALA A 191 -28.53 4.02 -25.96
CA ALA A 191 -29.33 3.08 -25.19
C ALA A 191 -30.66 3.71 -24.73
N ARG A 192 -30.64 4.96 -24.23
CA ARG A 192 -31.86 5.70 -23.88
C ARG A 192 -32.78 5.90 -25.09
N LYS A 193 -32.23 6.29 -26.25
CA LYS A 193 -33.03 6.43 -27.49
C LYS A 193 -33.63 5.10 -27.96
N ARG A 194 -32.88 3.99 -27.87
CA ARG A 194 -33.37 2.64 -28.20
C ARG A 194 -34.53 2.23 -27.29
N LYS A 195 -34.42 2.43 -25.97
CA LYS A 195 -35.51 2.15 -25.01
C LYS A 195 -36.77 2.97 -25.33
N LYS A 196 -36.62 4.25 -25.67
CA LYS A 196 -37.74 5.11 -26.12
C LYS A 196 -38.36 4.62 -27.43
N CYS A 197 -37.56 4.20 -28.41
CA CYS A 197 -38.08 3.67 -29.69
C CYS A 197 -38.82 2.34 -29.50
N VAL A 198 -38.29 1.44 -28.65
CA VAL A 198 -38.95 0.16 -28.33
C VAL A 198 -40.29 0.39 -27.65
N THR A 199 -40.35 1.30 -26.67
CA THR A 199 -41.60 1.64 -25.96
C THR A 199 -42.63 2.29 -26.89
N ILE A 200 -42.23 3.22 -27.75
CA ILE A 200 -43.13 3.82 -28.76
C ILE A 200 -43.65 2.76 -29.74
N LYS A 201 -42.78 1.89 -30.26
CA LYS A 201 -43.19 0.79 -31.15
C LYS A 201 -44.13 -0.19 -30.48
N HIS A 202 -43.91 -0.49 -29.20
CA HIS A 202 -44.79 -1.34 -28.41
C HIS A 202 -46.18 -0.71 -28.26
N LEU A 203 -46.25 0.58 -27.87
CA LEU A 203 -47.51 1.31 -27.76
C LEU A 203 -48.26 1.38 -29.09
N GLN A 204 -47.58 1.69 -30.19
CA GLN A 204 -48.20 1.74 -31.52
C GLN A 204 -48.75 0.37 -31.95
N LYS A 205 -48.08 -0.74 -31.58
CA LYS A 205 -48.57 -2.09 -31.85
C LYS A 205 -49.83 -2.42 -31.04
N CYS A 206 -49.95 -1.93 -29.80
CA CYS A 206 -51.14 -2.14 -28.97
C CYS A 206 -52.35 -1.31 -29.41
N VAL A 207 -52.14 -0.18 -30.11
CA VAL A 207 -53.24 0.67 -30.62
C VAL A 207 -53.78 0.19 -31.97
N ASN A 208 -52.98 -0.54 -32.75
CA ASN A 208 -53.33 -1.04 -34.08
C ASN A 208 -53.83 -2.51 -34.09
N VAL A 209 -54.10 -3.10 -32.92
CA VAL A 209 -54.71 -4.43 -32.72
C VAL A 209 -56.06 -4.21 -32.03
#